data_AF-A0A928JBY7-F1
#
_entry.id   AF-A0A928JBY7-F1
#
_cell.length_a   1.000
_cell.length_b   1.000
_cell.length_c   1.000
_cell.angle_alpha   90.00
_cell.angle_beta   90.00
_cell.angle_gamma   90.00
#
_symmetry.space_group_name_H-M   'P 1'
#
loop_
_entity.id
_entity.type
_entity.pdbx_description
1 polymer ?
#
loop_
_entity_poly.entity_id
_entity_poly.type
_entity_poly.pdbx_seq_one_letter_code
_entity_poly.pdbx_strand_id
1 'polypeptide(L)' 'MNTDFTKPAPGRETEAPMPPALSLALAEEDATFDRFSRLSEQEKREFIGGARGLTTGYEMRQYVRAFVRGEQIL' A
#
# COMPACT_ATOMS: atom_id res chain seq x y z
N MET A 1 -40.51 -18.82 10.24
CA MET A 1 -39.59 -17.72 10.63
C MET A 1 -38.46 -17.72 9.62
N ASN A 2 -38.52 -16.84 8.63
CA ASN A 2 -37.46 -16.67 7.63
C ASN A 2 -36.82 -15.31 7.89
N THR A 3 -35.55 -15.31 8.27
CA THR A 3 -34.72 -14.13 8.10
C THR A 3 -33.37 -14.61 7.63
N ASP A 4 -33.25 -14.58 6.30
CA ASP A 4 -32.03 -14.65 5.52
C ASP A 4 -30.85 -14.00 6.24
N PHE A 5 -29.84 -14.81 6.57
CA PHE A 5 -28.50 -14.29 6.79
C PHE A 5 -27.95 -13.87 5.43
N THR A 6 -28.31 -12.67 4.98
CA THR A 6 -27.65 -12.03 3.85
C THR A 6 -26.18 -11.87 4.22
N LYS A 7 -25.37 -12.85 3.81
CA LYS A 7 -23.91 -12.79 3.74
C LYS A 7 -23.52 -11.39 3.24
N PRO A 8 -22.68 -10.63 3.96
CA PRO A 8 -22.27 -9.33 3.47
C PRO A 8 -21.59 -9.52 2.12
N ALA A 9 -22.04 -8.75 1.13
CA ALA A 9 -21.60 -8.83 -0.25
C ALA A 9 -20.06 -8.77 -0.36
N PRO A 10 -19.43 -9.55 -1.25
CA PRO A 10 -18.04 -9.36 -1.61
C PRO A 10 -17.97 -8.14 -2.54
N GLY A 11 -18.08 -6.94 -1.97
CA GLY A 11 -18.36 -5.75 -2.77
C GLY A 11 -17.96 -4.44 -2.11
N ARG A 12 -17.14 -4.47 -1.07
CA ARG A 12 -16.26 -3.35 -0.80
C ARG A 12 -14.92 -3.78 -1.33
N GLU A 13 -14.47 -3.14 -2.40
CA GLU A 13 -13.05 -2.97 -2.63
C GLU A 13 -12.52 -2.32 -1.34
N THR A 14 -12.23 -3.14 -0.34
CA THR A 14 -11.51 -2.72 0.84
C THR A 14 -10.17 -2.34 0.27
N GLU A 15 -9.99 -1.04 0.00
CA GLU A 15 -8.67 -0.48 -0.22
C GLU A 15 -7.80 -1.13 0.84
N ALA A 16 -6.87 -1.94 0.36
CA ALA A 16 -5.92 -2.65 1.17
C ALA A 16 -5.38 -1.66 2.21
N PRO A 17 -5.67 -1.83 3.52
CA PRO A 17 -5.14 -0.90 4.50
C PRO A 17 -3.62 -0.93 4.37
N MET A 18 -3.03 0.26 4.30
CA MET A 18 -1.59 0.41 4.13
C MET A 18 -0.86 -0.33 5.26
N PRO A 19 0.17 -1.15 4.97
CA PRO A 19 0.95 -1.80 6.01
C PRO A 19 1.55 -0.75 6.96
N PRO A 20 1.49 -0.93 8.30
CA PRO A 20 1.97 0.08 9.24
C PRO A 20 3.44 0.45 9.05
N ALA A 21 4.29 -0.53 8.74
CA ALA A 21 5.70 -0.31 8.46
C ALA A 21 5.94 0.43 7.12
N LEU A 22 5.01 0.30 6.16
CA LEU A 22 5.02 1.10 4.93
C LEU A 22 4.61 2.54 5.21
N SER A 23 3.55 2.76 6.00
CA SER A 23 3.14 4.09 6.42
C SER A 23 4.25 4.82 7.18
N LEU A 24 4.94 4.11 8.08
CA LEU A 24 6.09 4.66 8.80
C LEU A 24 7.23 5.03 7.86
N ALA A 25 7.58 4.14 6.93
CA ALA A 25 8.64 4.39 5.94
C ALA A 25 8.30 5.57 5.01
N LEU A 26 7.02 5.75 4.64
CA LEU A 26 6.57 6.92 3.87
C LEU A 26 6.65 8.21 4.69
N ALA A 27 6.37 8.15 5.99
CA ALA A 27 6.39 9.31 6.88
C ALA A 27 7.81 9.76 7.29
N GLU A 28 8.80 8.87 7.21
CA GLU A 28 10.19 9.18 7.53
C GLU A 28 10.89 10.07 6.48
N GLU A 29 10.39 10.12 5.24
CA GLU A 29 10.97 10.93 4.16
C GLU A 29 9.88 11.73 3.43
N ASP A 30 9.81 13.06 3.68
CA ASP A 30 8.83 13.99 3.09
C ASP A 30 8.74 13.89 1.55
N ALA A 31 9.89 13.71 0.89
CA ALA A 31 9.97 13.54 -0.56
C ALA A 31 9.23 12.28 -1.06
N THR A 32 9.16 11.25 -0.22
CA THR A 32 8.47 10.01 -0.56
C THR A 32 6.98 10.12 -0.43
N PHE A 33 6.52 10.80 0.63
CA PHE A 33 5.11 11.08 0.81
C PHE A 33 4.56 11.96 -0.32
N ASP A 34 5.28 13.01 -0.71
CA ASP A 34 4.89 13.88 -1.83
C ASP A 34 4.84 13.08 -3.16
N ARG A 35 5.83 12.23 -3.44
CA ARG A 35 5.81 11.37 -4.64
C ARG A 35 4.68 10.35 -4.62
N PHE A 36 4.44 9.70 -3.48
CA PHE A 36 3.34 8.74 -3.30
C PHE A 36 1.97 9.42 -3.43
N SER A 37 1.82 10.65 -2.92
CA SER A 37 0.56 11.41 -2.98
C SER A 37 0.14 11.76 -4.42
N ARG A 38 1.12 11.91 -5.31
CA ARG A 38 0.93 12.23 -6.74
C ARG A 38 0.60 11.00 -7.60
N LEU A 39 0.73 9.79 -7.06
CA LEU A 39 0.33 8.58 -7.75
C LEU A 39 -1.19 8.56 -7.95
N SER A 40 -1.62 7.95 -9.04
CA SER A 40 -3.02 7.56 -9.23
C SER A 40 -3.43 6.48 -8.22
N GLU A 41 -4.73 6.34 -8.00
CA GLU A 41 -5.26 5.30 -7.12
C GLU A 41 -4.87 3.88 -7.56
N GLN A 42 -4.70 3.66 -8.87
CA GLN A 42 -4.21 2.38 -9.40
C GLN A 42 -2.74 2.15 -9.02
N GLU A 43 -1.87 3.14 -9.24
CA GLU A 43 -0.45 3.04 -8.90
C GLU A 43 -0.23 2.88 -7.38
N LYS A 44 -1.04 3.54 -6.55
CA LYS A 44 -1.01 3.34 -5.09
C LYS A 44 -1.36 1.90 -4.71
N ARG A 45 -2.36 1.29 -5.35
CA ARG A 45 -2.73 -0.12 -5.11
C ARG A 45 -1.61 -1.06 -5.53
N GLU A 46 -0.96 -0.82 -6.67
CA GLU A 46 0.19 -1.60 -7.14
C GLU A 46 1.39 -1.46 -6.19
N PHE A 47 1.69 -0.23 -5.74
CA PHE A 47 2.74 0.05 -4.76
C PHE A 47 2.49 -0.65 -3.41
N ILE A 48 1.27 -0.55 -2.88
CA ILE A 48 0.88 -1.26 -1.64
C ILE A 48 0.91 -2.77 -1.86
N GLY A 49 0.54 -3.24 -3.05
CA GLY A 49 0.62 -4.64 -3.47
C GLY A 49 2.06 -5.19 -3.44
N GLY A 50 3.01 -4.44 -4.01
CA GLY A 50 4.43 -4.81 -3.98
C GLY A 50 5.01 -4.82 -2.57
N ALA A 51 4.62 -3.85 -1.73
CA ALA A 51 5.06 -3.78 -0.33
C ALA A 51 4.53 -4.94 0.54
N ARG A 52 3.41 -5.59 0.17
CA ARG A 52 2.86 -6.75 0.90
C ARG A 52 3.72 -8.01 0.78
N GLY A 53 4.55 -8.11 -0.25
CA GLY A 53 5.51 -9.21 -0.39
C GLY A 53 6.71 -9.11 0.56
N LEU A 54 6.86 -7.97 1.26
CA LEU A 54 7.99 -7.67 2.10
C LEU A 54 7.67 -8.02 3.55
N THR A 55 8.58 -8.70 4.23
CA THR A 55 8.34 -9.25 5.57
C THR A 55 9.00 -8.44 6.66
N THR A 56 9.99 -7.61 6.31
CA THR A 56 10.76 -6.82 7.27
C THR A 56 10.63 -5.32 7.03
N GLY A 57 10.74 -4.53 8.10
CA GLY A 57 10.78 -3.07 8.00
C GLY A 57 11.99 -2.54 7.21
N TYR A 58 13.09 -3.31 7.15
CA TYR A 58 14.24 -2.97 6.31
C TYR A 58 13.90 -3.07 4.83
N GLU A 59 13.28 -4.18 4.40
CA GLU A 59 12.84 -4.38 3.02
C GLU A 59 11.84 -3.30 2.60
N MET A 60 10.87 -2.97 3.45
CA MET A 60 9.90 -1.89 3.17
C MET A 60 10.58 -0.53 2.99
N ARG A 61 11.58 -0.18 3.80
CA ARG A 61 12.34 1.06 3.61
C ARG A 61 13.16 1.06 2.32
N GLN A 62 13.75 -0.08 1.93
CA GLN A 62 14.47 -0.19 0.66
C GLN A 62 13.52 -0.05 -0.54
N TYR A 63 12.35 -0.68 -0.46
CA TYR A 63 11.28 -0.56 -1.45
C TYR A 63 10.83 0.90 -1.63
N VAL A 64 10.54 1.58 -0.52
CA VAL A 64 10.18 3.01 -0.48
C VAL A 64 11.31 3.87 -1.06
N ARG A 65 12.58 3.59 -0.74
CA ARG A 65 13.73 4.32 -1.29
C ARG A 65 13.93 4.09 -2.79
N ALA A 66 13.75 2.87 -3.28
CA ALA A 66 13.80 2.55 -4.71
C ALA A 66 12.72 3.34 -5.48
N PHE A 67 11.52 3.42 -4.91
CA PHE A 67 10.42 4.22 -5.46
C PHE A 67 10.78 5.71 -5.60
N VAL A 68 11.37 6.31 -4.56
CA VAL A 68 11.80 7.73 -4.58
C VAL A 68 12.91 7.99 -5.58
N ARG A 69 13.81 7.02 -5.77
CA ARG A 69 14.90 7.11 -6.75
C ARG A 69 14.42 6.92 -8.18
N GLY A 70 13.19 6.46 -8.38
CA GLY A 70 12.67 6.09 -9.70
C GLY A 70 13.32 4.81 -10.24
N GLU A 71 13.92 4.00 -9.36
CA GLU A 71 14.35 2.66 -9.71
C GLU A 71 13.08 1.81 -9.86
N GLN A 72 12.87 1.19 -11.02
CA GLN A 72 11.71 0.34 -11.25
C GLN A 72 11.65 -0.73 -10.17
N ILE A 73 10.55 -0.75 -9.43
CA ILE A 73 10.32 -1.77 -8.42
C ILE A 73 9.60 -2.91 -9.12
N LEU A 74 10.38 -3.92 -9.50
CA LEU A 74 9.95 -5.18 -10.11
C LEU A 74 9.33 -6.11 -9.07
#